data_AF-A0AAD7MWA6-F1
#
_entry.id   AF-A0AAD7MWA6-F1
#
_cell.length_a   1.000
_cell.length_b   1.000
_cell.length_c   1.000
_cell.angle_alpha   90.00
_cell.angle_beta   90.00
_cell.angle_gamma   90.00
#
_symmetry.space_group_name_H-M   'P 1'
#
loop_
_entity.id
_entity.type
_entity.pdbx_description
1 polymer ?
#
loop_
_entity_poly.entity_id
_entity_poly.type
_entity_poly.pdbx_seq_one_letter_code
_entity_poly.pdbx_strand_id
1 'polypeptide(L)'
;YWSLDPEGIEVLSTEEVERLGFPPFRLATEIKIMSWDAGVYAGLRKFHQAKGFDPDSQDIARYLGYPLYVSPFTHSELPLQVNHFPLI
;
A
#
# COMPACT_ATOMS: atom_id res chain seq x y z
N TYR A 1 2.46 -19.05 0.50
CA TYR A 1 2.91 -20.38 0.03
C TYR A 1 3.39 -21.16 1.24
N TRP A 2 3.74 -22.43 1.08
CA TRP A 2 4.32 -23.24 2.16
C TRP A 2 5.81 -23.45 1.91
N SER A 3 6.58 -23.45 3.00
CA SER A 3 8.00 -23.72 3.05
C SER A 3 8.28 -24.48 4.34
N LEU A 4 9.29 -25.35 4.33
CA LEU A 4 9.79 -26.06 5.51
C LEU A 4 11.14 -25.51 6.00
N ASP A 5 11.79 -24.65 5.22
CA ASP A 5 13.01 -23.98 5.64
C ASP A 5 12.67 -22.82 6.60
N PRO A 6 13.47 -22.59 7.66
CA PRO A 6 13.20 -21.53 8.65
C PRO A 6 13.10 -20.12 8.04
N GLU A 7 13.72 -19.90 6.89
CA GLU A 7 13.84 -18.63 6.20
C GLU A 7 12.68 -18.39 5.24
N GLY A 8 11.85 -19.41 4.97
CA GLY A 8 10.70 -19.32 4.10
C GLY A 8 11.04 -19.18 2.62
N ILE A 9 12.26 -19.53 2.19
CA ILE A 9 12.74 -19.25 0.83
C ILE A 9 12.36 -20.37 -0.14
N GLU A 10 12.45 -21.62 0.29
CA GLU A 10 12.19 -22.81 -0.52
C GLU A 10 10.70 -23.14 -0.53
N VAL A 11 10.06 -22.80 -1.64
CA VAL A 11 8.64 -23.07 -1.86
C VAL A 11 8.42 -24.56 -2.08
N LEU A 12 7.52 -25.16 -1.30
CA LEU A 12 7.09 -26.54 -1.50
C LEU A 12 6.37 -26.69 -2.84
N SER A 13 6.63 -27.82 -3.52
CA SER A 13 5.90 -28.20 -4.72
C SER A 13 4.44 -28.55 -4.40
N THR A 14 3.56 -28.49 -5.41
CA THR A 14 2.14 -28.86 -5.25
C THR A 14 1.98 -30.29 -4.73
N GLU A 15 2.78 -31.23 -5.22
CA GLU A 15 2.75 -32.64 -4.80
C GLU A 15 3.10 -32.80 -3.32
N GLU A 16 4.08 -32.04 -2.83
CA GLU A 16 4.47 -32.05 -1.41
C GLU A 16 3.41 -31.42 -0.52
N VAL A 17 2.81 -30.32 -0.95
CA VAL A 17 1.70 -29.65 -0.26
C VAL A 17 0.51 -30.60 -0.12
N GLU A 18 0.14 -31.31 -1.19
CA GLU A 18 -0.94 -32.30 -1.18
C GLU A 18 -0.62 -33.50 -0.29
N ARG A 19 0.59 -34.07 -0.41
CA ARG A 19 1.05 -35.21 0.40
C ARG A 19 1.05 -34.89 1.90
N LEU A 20 1.43 -33.67 2.27
CA LEU A 20 1.47 -33.22 3.66
C LEU A 20 0.10 -32.73 4.16
N GLY A 21 -0.91 -32.66 3.29
CA GLY A 21 -2.26 -32.23 3.64
C GLY A 21 -2.35 -30.75 3.99
N PHE A 22 -1.43 -29.92 3.49
CA PHE A 22 -1.47 -28.48 3.76
C PHE A 22 -2.60 -27.82 2.94
N PRO A 23 -3.37 -26.91 3.55
CA PRO A 23 -4.43 -26.22 2.84
C PRO A 23 -3.85 -25.28 1.78
N PRO A 24 -4.54 -25.05 0.66
CA PRO A 24 -4.07 -24.11 -0.35
C PRO A 24 -3.98 -22.70 0.24
N PHE A 25 -2.81 -22.08 0.10
CA PHE A 25 -2.62 -20.70 0.54
C PHE A 25 -3.43 -19.76 -0.35
N ARG A 26 -4.38 -19.03 0.24
CA ARG A 26 -5.13 -17.97 -0.44
C ARG A 26 -4.85 -16.64 0.26
N LEU A 27 -4.05 -15.80 -0.37
CA LEU A 27 -3.90 -14.43 0.09
C LEU A 27 -5.15 -13.64 -0.31
N ALA A 28 -5.95 -13.24 0.67
CA ALA A 28 -7.03 -12.29 0.46
C ALA A 28 -6.56 -10.92 0.99
N THR A 29 -6.28 -9.99 0.08
CA THR A 29 -6.01 -8.59 0.43
C THR A 29 -7.24 -7.75 0.11
N GLU A 30 -7.76 -7.05 1.10
CA GLU A 30 -8.79 -6.03 0.90
C GLU A 30 -8.10 -4.65 0.93
N ILE A 31 -8.22 -3.88 -0.15
CA ILE A 31 -7.78 -2.48 -0.17
C ILE A 31 -8.98 -1.63 0.21
N LYS A 32 -8.92 -1.05 1.43
CA LYS A 32 -9.89 -0.04 1.86
C LYS A 32 -9.36 1.34 1.52
N ILE A 33 -9.99 1.99 0.55
CA ILE A 33 -9.75 3.40 0.26
C ILE A 33 -10.66 4.21 1.18
N MET A 34 -10.06 4.88 2.16
CA MET A 34 -10.77 5.86 2.96
C MET A 34 -10.60 7.23 2.31
N SER A 35 -11.72 7.88 1.99
CA SER A 35 -11.74 9.29 1.65
C SER A 35 -12.04 10.11 2.90
N TRP A 36 -11.39 11.27 2.99
CA TRP A 36 -11.71 12.29 3.97
C TRP A 36 -12.27 13.51 3.25
N ASP A 37 -13.19 14.22 3.89
CA ASP A 37 -13.70 15.47 3.34
C ASP A 37 -12.64 16.57 3.34
N ALA A 38 -12.91 17.65 2.60
CA ALA A 38 -12.00 18.78 2.48
C ALA A 38 -11.69 19.46 3.83
N GLY A 39 -12.61 19.42 4.80
CA GLY A 39 -12.42 19.98 6.14
C GLY A 39 -11.37 19.21 6.94
N VAL A 40 -11.38 17.88 6.86
CA VAL A 40 -10.36 17.03 7.49
C VAL A 40 -8.98 17.30 6.89
N TYR A 41 -8.85 17.37 5.56
CA TYR A 41 -7.58 17.74 4.91
C TYR A 41 -7.09 19.14 5.29
N ALA A 42 -8.01 20.11 5.39
CA ALA A 42 -7.67 21.46 5.85
C ALA A 42 -7.19 21.46 7.31
N GLY A 43 -7.79 20.64 8.18
CA GLY A 43 -7.37 20.45 9.56
C GLY A 43 -5.97 19.85 9.67
N LEU A 44 -5.71 18.77 8.92
CA LEU A 44 -4.39 18.14 8.84
C LEU A 44 -3.31 19.11 8.35
N ARG A 45 -3.61 19.90 7.32
CA ARG A 45 -2.70 20.94 6.80
C ARG A 45 -2.31 21.95 7.87
N LYS A 46 -3.29 22.45 8.65
CA LYS A 46 -3.02 23.37 9.77
C LYS A 46 -2.21 22.70 10.88
N PHE A 47 -2.48 21.42 11.17
CA PHE A 47 -1.73 20.65 12.16
C PHE A 47 -0.26 20.47 11.74
N HIS A 48 0.01 20.15 10.48
CA HIS A 48 1.38 20.05 9.94
C HIS A 48 2.12 21.38 10.13
N GLN A 49 1.51 22.49 9.70
CA GLN A 49 2.10 23.83 9.85
C GLN A 49 2.39 24.18 11.32
N ALA A 50 1.46 23.87 12.24
CA ALA A 50 1.63 24.13 13.67
C ALA A 50 2.77 23.30 14.30
N LYS A 51 3.11 22.16 13.71
CA LYS A 51 4.23 21.31 14.12
C LYS A 51 5.53 21.62 13.39
N GLY A 52 5.53 22.59 12.48
CA GLY A 52 6.69 22.95 11.67
C GLY A 52 6.96 21.98 10.51
N PHE A 53 6.00 21.11 10.18
CA PHE A 53 6.08 20.25 9.01
C PHE A 53 5.55 20.98 7.78
N ASP A 54 6.17 20.74 6.63
CA ASP A 54 5.63 21.16 5.34
C ASP A 54 4.39 20.30 5.03
N PRO A 55 3.19 20.89 4.89
CA PRO A 55 1.98 20.12 4.65
C PRO A 55 1.96 19.40 3.31
N ASP A 56 2.79 19.83 2.35
CA ASP A 56 2.90 19.24 1.02
C ASP A 56 4.04 18.19 0.96
N SER A 57 4.71 17.92 2.09
CA SER A 57 5.78 16.92 2.21
C SER A 57 5.29 15.61 2.85
N GLN A 58 6.14 14.58 2.72
CA GLN A 58 5.93 13.27 3.35
C GLN A 58 6.61 13.16 4.73
N ASP A 59 7.07 14.27 5.31
CA ASP A 59 7.92 14.23 6.52
C ASP A 59 7.16 13.73 7.74
N ILE A 60 5.87 14.05 7.85
CA ILE A 60 5.06 13.51 8.94
C ILE A 60 4.88 11.99 8.82
N ALA A 61 4.76 11.45 7.60
CA ALA A 61 4.65 10.03 7.38
C ALA A 61 5.95 9.33 7.80
N ARG A 62 7.11 9.91 7.46
CA ARG A 62 8.42 9.42 7.93
C ARG A 62 8.55 9.49 9.45
N TYR A 63 8.17 10.61 10.07
CA TYR A 63 8.21 10.80 11.51
C TYR A 63 7.36 9.78 12.27
N LEU A 64 6.21 9.41 11.70
CA LEU A 64 5.30 8.41 12.28
C LEU A 64 5.63 6.96 11.88
N GLY A 65 6.64 6.73 11.04
CA GLY A 65 7.01 5.40 10.56
C GLY A 65 6.00 4.79 9.58
N TYR A 66 5.17 5.61 8.93
CA TYR A 66 4.22 5.15 7.92
C TYR A 66 4.90 4.87 6.57
N PRO A 67 4.42 3.88 5.81
CA PRO A 67 4.93 3.59 4.48
C PRO A 67 4.70 4.80 3.57
N LEU A 68 5.72 5.16 2.81
CA LEU A 68 5.64 6.23 1.84
C LEU A 68 5.01 5.72 0.56
N TYR A 69 3.99 6.43 0.08
CA TYR A 69 3.50 6.20 -1.27
C TYR A 69 4.49 6.79 -2.27
N VAL A 70 5.12 5.93 -3.05
CA VAL A 70 5.90 6.30 -4.23
C VAL A 70 5.03 5.99 -5.43
N SER A 71 4.61 7.02 -6.17
CA SER A 71 3.81 6.82 -7.37
C SER A 71 4.64 6.07 -8.42
N PRO A 72 4.16 4.95 -8.98
CA PRO A 72 4.88 4.24 -10.03
C PRO A 72 4.96 5.04 -11.35
N PHE A 73 4.22 6.15 -11.47
CA PHE A 73 4.14 6.97 -12.67
C PHE A 73 5.17 8.12 -12.74
N THR A 74 6.15 8.17 -11.82
CA THR A 74 7.12 9.28 -11.77
C THR A 74 8.31 9.11 -12.74
N HIS A 75 8.34 8.02 -13.53
CA HIS A 75 9.21 7.90 -14.69
C HIS A 75 8.42 7.44 -15.92
N SER A 76 8.75 8.07 -17.06
CA SER A 76 8.31 7.85 -18.44
C SER A 76 6.96 8.43 -18.90
N GLU A 77 7.13 9.43 -19.78
CA GLU A 77 6.21 9.99 -20.76
C GLU A 77 5.31 8.95 -21.44
N LEU A 78 4.05 8.86 -21.03
CA LEU A 78 3.00 8.29 -21.88
C LEU A 78 1.79 9.22 -21.89
N PRO A 79 1.17 9.46 -23.07
CA PRO A 79 0.10 10.43 -23.20
C PRO A 79 -1.10 9.99 -22.35
N LEU A 80 -1.59 10.94 -21.54
CA LEU A 80 -2.77 10.82 -20.70
C LEU A 80 -3.98 10.34 -21.52
N GLN A 81 -4.26 9.03 -21.48
CA GLN A 81 -5.61 8.53 -21.71
C GLN A 81 -6.39 8.78 -20.42
N VAL A 82 -7.08 9.92 -20.38
CA VAL A 82 -7.99 10.31 -19.31
C VAL A 82 -9.17 9.34 -19.32
N ASN A 83 -9.03 8.24 -18.59
CA ASN A 83 -10.17 7.40 -18.25
C ASN A 83 -10.87 8.03 -17.05
N HIS A 84 -11.97 8.72 -17.33
CA HIS A 84 -12.98 9.09 -16.35
C HIS A 84 -13.46 7.82 -15.64
N PHE A 85 -12.94 7.57 -14.44
CA PHE A 85 -13.59 6.64 -13.51
C PHE A 85 -14.66 7.42 -12.73
N PRO A 86 -15.92 6.95 -12.73
CA PRO A 86 -16.98 7.59 -11.97
C PRO A 86 -16.77 7.35 -10.47
N LEU A 87 -16.86 8.41 -9.70
CA LEU A 87 -16.97 8.38 -8.25
C LEU A 87 -18.34 7.77 -7.90
N ILE A 88 -18.35 6.73 -7.08
CA ILE A 88 -19.51 6.31 -6.28
C ILE A 88 -19.22 6.76 -4.85
#